data_AF-A0A525IYS7-F1
#
_entry.id   AF-A0A525IYS7-F1
#
_cell.length_a   1.000
_cell.length_b   1.000
_cell.length_c   1.000
_cell.angle_alpha   90.00
_cell.angle_beta   90.00
_cell.angle_gamma   90.00
#
_symmetry.space_group_name_H-M   'P 1'
#
loop_
_entity.id
_entity.type
_entity.pdbx_description
1 polymer ?
#
loop_
_entity_poly.entity_id
_entity_poly.type
_entity_poly.pdbx_seq_one_letter_code
_entity_poly.pdbx_strand_id
1 'polypeptide(L)'
;MVKLITSIAEQTNLLALNATIEAARAGEAGRGFAVVAQEVKNLAGQTAKATDEISSHIVNMQRATGESVDAIKAIGLTIERISEITTSISSAVEEQGTATQSIAQGVQAAAGGTLDVAENIERVARGAGQTETTSGQMLRSAQALSEVSIHLRDEVEKFLDSVRAA
;
A
#
# COMPACT_ATOMS: atom_id res chain seq x y z
N MET A 1 -32.21 41.11 6.56
CA MET A 1 -32.27 41.93 5.33
C MET A 1 -33.49 41.59 4.49
N VAL A 2 -33.64 40.36 3.97
CA VAL A 2 -34.84 39.91 3.22
C VAL A 2 -36.15 40.25 3.94
N LYS A 3 -36.31 39.84 5.21
CA LYS A 3 -37.50 40.15 6.02
C LYS A 3 -37.83 41.66 6.13
N LEU A 4 -36.80 42.51 6.14
CA LEU A 4 -36.96 43.97 6.22
C LEU A 4 -37.45 44.53 4.88
N ILE A 5 -36.93 44.03 3.76
CA ILE A 5 -37.35 44.45 2.42
C ILE A 5 -38.79 43.99 2.16
N THR A 6 -39.15 42.75 2.54
CA THR A 6 -40.53 42.27 2.46
C THR A 6 -41.47 43.14 3.29
N SER A 7 -41.12 43.48 4.54
CA SER A 7 -41.96 44.35 5.38
C SER A 7 -42.10 45.77 4.81
N ILE A 8 -41.04 46.31 4.19
CA ILE A 8 -41.11 47.62 3.51
C ILE A 8 -42.03 47.54 2.29
N ALA A 9 -41.94 46.47 1.50
CA ALA A 9 -42.81 46.24 0.35
C ALA A 9 -44.29 46.11 0.76
N GLU A 10 -44.58 45.36 1.83
CA GLU A 10 -45.94 45.24 2.39
C GLU A 10 -46.47 46.59 2.90
N GLN A 11 -45.66 47.36 3.62
CA GLN A 11 -46.02 48.68 4.12
C GLN A 11 -46.25 49.67 2.96
N THR A 12 -45.42 49.61 1.91
CA THR A 12 -45.55 50.43 0.70
C THR A 12 -46.81 50.07 -0.08
N ASN A 13 -47.16 48.78 -0.15
CA ASN A 13 -48.40 48.28 -0.75
C ASN A 13 -49.64 48.76 0.02
N LEU A 14 -49.59 48.78 1.36
CA LEU A 14 -50.66 49.33 2.20
C LEU A 14 -50.81 50.84 2.06
N LEU A 15 -49.69 51.58 2.00
CA LEU A 15 -49.68 53.02 1.71
C LEU A 15 -50.28 53.34 0.34
N ALA A 16 -49.91 52.56 -0.69
CA ALA A 16 -50.43 52.70 -2.04
C ALA A 16 -51.93 52.39 -2.10
N LEU A 17 -52.40 51.38 -1.37
CA LEU A 17 -53.83 51.05 -1.28
C LEU A 17 -54.63 52.21 -0.65
N ASN A 18 -54.14 52.79 0.45
CA ASN A 18 -54.77 53.95 1.08
C ASN A 18 -54.81 55.15 0.12
N ALA A 19 -53.75 55.36 -0.65
CA ALA A 19 -53.70 56.41 -1.68
C ALA A 19 -54.71 56.15 -2.83
N THR A 20 -54.89 54.89 -3.26
CA THR A 20 -55.92 54.53 -4.25
C THR A 20 -57.33 54.81 -3.74
N ILE A 21 -57.61 54.53 -2.45
CA ILE A 21 -58.91 54.81 -1.82
C ILE A 21 -59.19 56.31 -1.78
N GLU A 22 -58.21 57.11 -1.36
CA GLU A 22 -58.38 58.56 -1.27
C GLU A 22 -58.49 59.21 -2.67
N ALA A 23 -57.76 58.69 -3.66
CA ALA A 23 -57.88 59.13 -5.05
C ALA A 23 -59.26 58.83 -5.65
N ALA A 24 -59.88 57.69 -5.31
CA ALA A 24 -61.25 57.38 -5.71
C ALA A 24 -62.27 58.33 -5.07
N ARG A 25 -62.01 58.76 -3.82
CA ARG A 25 -62.85 59.70 -3.07
C ARG A 25 -62.84 61.11 -3.66
N ALA A 26 -61.73 61.51 -4.28
CA ALA A 26 -61.57 62.80 -4.96
C ALA A 26 -62.23 62.87 -6.36
N GLY A 27 -62.80 61.78 -6.88
CA GLY A 27 -63.49 61.75 -8.17
C GLY A 27 -62.59 62.08 -9.36
N GLU A 28 -63.06 62.91 -10.29
CA GLU A 28 -62.32 63.34 -11.49
C GLU A 28 -60.97 64.00 -11.17
N ALA A 29 -60.87 64.73 -10.06
CA ALA A 29 -59.63 65.41 -9.64
C ALA A 29 -58.54 64.43 -9.18
N GLY A 30 -58.90 63.20 -8.78
CA GLY A 30 -57.99 62.17 -8.26
C GLY A 30 -57.42 61.22 -9.31
N ARG A 31 -57.83 61.32 -10.58
CA ARG A 31 -57.49 60.35 -11.64
C ARG A 31 -55.99 60.12 -11.83
N GLY A 32 -55.19 61.18 -11.86
CA GLY A 32 -53.73 61.07 -11.97
C GLY A 32 -53.08 60.42 -10.74
N PHE A 33 -53.57 60.74 -9.55
CA PHE A 33 -53.12 60.13 -8.29
C PHE A 33 -53.47 58.65 -8.21
N ALA A 34 -54.64 58.25 -8.71
CA ALA A 34 -55.06 56.85 -8.75
C ALA A 34 -54.13 55.99 -9.63
N VAL A 35 -53.66 56.51 -10.76
CA VAL A 35 -52.70 55.82 -11.65
C VAL A 35 -51.37 55.62 -10.94
N VAL A 36 -50.83 56.67 -10.30
CA VAL A 36 -49.57 56.58 -9.55
C VAL A 36 -49.68 55.62 -8.38
N ALA A 37 -50.78 55.67 -7.61
CA ALA A 37 -51.01 54.76 -6.50
C ALA A 37 -51.09 53.29 -6.96
N GLN A 38 -51.73 53.02 -8.11
CA GLN A 38 -51.77 51.68 -8.69
C GLN A 38 -50.38 51.20 -9.15
N GLU A 39 -49.57 52.08 -9.72
CA GLU A 39 -48.21 51.75 -10.15
C GLU A 39 -47.29 51.44 -8.95
N VAL A 40 -47.38 52.24 -7.87
CA VAL A 40 -46.64 51.98 -6.62
C VAL A 40 -47.08 50.65 -5.99
N LYS A 41 -48.39 50.34 -6.01
CA LYS A 41 -48.93 49.07 -5.53
C LYS A 41 -48.36 47.88 -6.32
N ASN A 42 -48.30 48.00 -7.65
CA ASN A 42 -47.74 46.98 -8.53
C ASN A 42 -46.23 46.78 -8.27
N LEU A 43 -45.46 47.86 -8.15
CA LEU A 43 -44.02 47.83 -7.85
C LEU A 43 -43.74 47.20 -6.49
N ALA A 44 -44.54 47.53 -5.47
CA ALA A 44 -44.44 46.95 -4.14
C ALA A 44 -44.71 45.43 -4.17
N GLY A 45 -45.73 44.99 -4.92
CA GLY A 45 -46.01 43.57 -5.13
C GLY A 45 -44.88 42.83 -5.87
N GLN A 46 -44.32 43.42 -6.92
CA GLN A 46 -43.15 42.87 -7.62
C GLN A 46 -41.92 42.79 -6.71
N THR A 47 -41.70 43.80 -5.86
CA THR A 47 -40.59 43.83 -4.90
C THR A 47 -40.72 42.72 -3.86
N ALA A 48 -41.93 42.50 -3.32
CA ALA A 48 -42.18 41.40 -2.38
C ALA A 48 -41.89 40.05 -3.04
N LYS A 49 -42.41 39.82 -4.25
CA LYS A 49 -42.19 38.56 -5.00
C LYS A 49 -40.71 38.32 -5.29
N ALA A 50 -39.99 39.32 -5.80
CA ALA A 50 -38.56 39.21 -6.06
C ALA A 50 -37.76 38.94 -4.78
N THR A 51 -38.16 39.52 -3.66
CA THR A 51 -37.53 39.29 -2.35
C THR A 51 -37.73 37.86 -1.86
N ASP A 52 -38.92 37.28 -2.08
CA ASP A 52 -39.21 35.88 -1.75
C ASP A 52 -38.39 34.90 -2.62
N GLU A 53 -38.28 35.17 -3.92
CA GLU A 53 -37.44 34.40 -4.84
C GLU A 53 -35.96 34.45 -4.42
N ILE A 54 -35.44 35.63 -4.08
CA ILE A 54 -34.08 35.78 -3.54
C ILE A 54 -33.92 35.00 -2.23
N SER A 55 -34.93 35.02 -1.34
CA SER A 55 -34.90 34.26 -0.09
C SER A 55 -34.77 32.76 -0.36
N SER A 56 -35.53 32.24 -1.32
CA SER A 56 -35.45 30.83 -1.74
C SER A 56 -34.07 30.48 -2.30
N HIS A 57 -33.51 31.35 -3.14
CA HIS A 57 -32.16 31.16 -3.67
C HIS A 57 -31.09 31.16 -2.57
N ILE A 58 -31.20 32.03 -1.56
CA ILE A 58 -30.28 32.04 -0.41
C ILE A 58 -30.37 30.73 0.36
N VAL A 59 -31.56 30.23 0.65
CA VAL A 59 -31.73 28.94 1.35
C VAL A 59 -31.10 27.80 0.56
N ASN A 60 -31.30 27.77 -0.76
CA ASN A 60 -30.69 26.76 -1.63
C ASN A 60 -29.16 26.87 -1.67
N MET A 61 -28.61 28.08 -1.76
CA MET A 61 -27.16 28.32 -1.70
C MET A 61 -26.58 27.88 -0.36
N GLN A 62 -27.24 28.21 0.75
CA GLN A 62 -26.81 27.79 2.09
C GLN A 62 -26.80 26.26 2.23
N ARG A 63 -27.83 25.58 1.70
CA ARG A 63 -27.89 24.11 1.68
C ARG A 63 -26.74 23.52 0.86
N ALA A 64 -26.53 24.00 -0.36
CA ALA A 64 -25.43 23.53 -1.23
C ALA A 64 -24.04 23.76 -0.59
N THR A 65 -23.85 24.89 0.10
CA THR A 65 -22.64 25.15 0.88
C THR A 65 -22.49 24.15 2.03
N GLY A 66 -23.58 23.83 2.74
CA GLY A 66 -23.58 22.81 3.80
C GLY A 66 -23.17 21.43 3.27
N GLU A 67 -23.78 21.00 2.18
CA GLU A 67 -23.45 19.74 1.48
C GLU A 67 -21.96 19.71 1.07
N SER A 68 -21.43 20.83 0.58
CA SER A 68 -20.02 20.98 0.21
C SER A 68 -19.08 20.85 1.42
N VAL A 69 -19.44 21.47 2.55
CA VAL A 69 -18.68 21.38 3.80
C VAL A 69 -18.62 19.93 4.30
N ASP A 70 -19.75 19.21 4.25
CA ASP A 70 -19.79 17.82 4.70
C ASP A 70 -19.02 16.88 3.76
N ALA A 71 -19.05 17.12 2.46
CA ALA A 71 -18.18 16.42 1.50
C ALA A 71 -16.69 16.64 1.80
N ILE A 72 -16.29 17.89 2.10
CA ILE A 72 -14.90 18.20 2.48
C ILE A 72 -14.48 17.47 3.77
N LYS A 73 -15.36 17.39 4.77
CA LYS A 73 -15.07 16.61 5.99
C LYS A 73 -14.86 15.13 5.68
N ALA A 74 -15.70 14.54 4.83
CA ALA A 74 -15.57 13.14 4.42
C ALA A 74 -14.25 12.88 3.67
N ILE A 75 -13.82 13.82 2.83
CA ILE A 75 -12.49 13.80 2.18
C ILE A 75 -11.38 13.83 3.24
N GLY A 76 -11.49 14.70 4.25
CA GLY A 76 -10.53 14.77 5.35
C GLY A 76 -10.37 13.43 6.08
N LEU A 77 -11.47 12.79 6.46
CA LEU A 77 -11.45 11.45 7.08
C LEU A 77 -10.82 10.39 6.18
N THR A 78 -11.03 10.50 4.86
CA THR A 78 -10.41 9.57 3.90
C THR A 78 -8.90 9.78 3.83
N ILE A 79 -8.43 11.02 3.87
CA ILE A 79 -6.99 11.36 3.90
C ILE A 79 -6.34 10.85 5.18
N GLU A 80 -6.99 10.99 6.34
CA GLU A 80 -6.49 10.43 7.60
C GLU A 80 -6.30 8.91 7.52
N ARG A 81 -7.29 8.19 6.99
CA ARG A 81 -7.20 6.73 6.77
C ARG A 81 -6.07 6.36 5.80
N ILE A 82 -5.87 7.14 4.74
CA ILE A 82 -4.75 6.94 3.81
C ILE A 82 -3.42 7.13 4.53
N SER A 83 -3.31 8.11 5.43
CA SER A 83 -2.11 8.35 6.22
C SER A 83 -1.80 7.14 7.13
N GLU A 84 -2.80 6.62 7.84
CA GLU A 84 -2.64 5.42 8.69
C GLU A 84 -2.16 4.21 7.89
N ILE A 85 -2.79 3.94 6.75
CA ILE A 85 -2.41 2.84 5.86
C ILE A 85 -0.97 3.01 5.37
N THR A 86 -0.59 4.24 5.00
CA THR A 86 0.76 4.53 4.51
C THR A 86 1.81 4.29 5.60
N THR A 87 1.52 4.65 6.84
CA THR A 87 2.40 4.34 7.98
C THR A 87 2.56 2.83 8.16
N SER A 88 1.48 2.05 8.10
CA SER A 88 1.57 0.58 8.19
C SER A 88 2.37 -0.02 7.03
N ILE A 89 2.19 0.48 5.81
CA ILE A 89 2.97 0.05 4.64
C ILE A 89 4.45 0.35 4.84
N SER A 90 4.81 1.55 5.31
CA SER A 90 6.22 1.91 5.57
C SER A 90 6.86 0.96 6.59
N SER A 91 6.18 0.63 7.68
CA SER A 91 6.68 -0.34 8.66
C SER A 91 6.86 -1.74 8.06
N ALA A 92 5.90 -2.20 7.24
CA ALA A 92 6.01 -3.49 6.56
C ALA A 92 7.18 -3.54 5.55
N VAL A 93 7.43 -2.43 4.85
CA VAL A 93 8.56 -2.31 3.92
C VAL A 93 9.90 -2.35 4.66
N GLU A 94 10.00 -1.73 5.84
CA GLU A 94 11.20 -1.78 6.69
C GLU A 94 11.48 -3.20 7.20
N GLU A 95 10.44 -3.92 7.62
CA GLU A 95 10.53 -5.33 8.01
C GLU A 95 10.97 -6.22 6.82
N GLN A 96 10.40 -6.02 5.64
CA GLN A 96 10.81 -6.71 4.42
C GLN A 96 12.28 -6.44 4.05
N GLY A 97 12.76 -5.21 4.24
CA GLY A 97 14.16 -4.86 4.05
C GLY A 97 15.09 -5.68 4.96
N THR A 98 14.73 -5.79 6.24
CA THR A 98 15.46 -6.60 7.21
C THR A 98 15.45 -8.09 6.84
N ALA A 99 14.29 -8.63 6.47
CA ALA A 99 14.16 -10.02 6.05
C ALA A 99 15.01 -10.33 4.80
N THR A 100 15.02 -9.42 3.82
CA THR A 100 15.82 -9.55 2.60
C THR A 100 17.31 -9.58 2.92
N GLN A 101 17.76 -8.74 3.85
CA GLN A 101 19.16 -8.74 4.31
C GLN A 101 19.53 -10.06 4.99
N SER A 102 18.66 -10.60 5.85
CA SER A 102 18.87 -11.91 6.48
C SER A 102 18.93 -13.05 5.46
N ILE A 103 18.08 -13.02 4.43
CA ILE A 103 18.13 -13.99 3.33
C ILE A 103 19.46 -13.89 2.58
N ALA A 104 19.91 -12.68 2.23
CA ALA A 104 21.18 -12.47 1.54
C ALA A 104 22.36 -13.02 2.36
N GLN A 105 22.38 -12.77 3.67
CA GLN A 105 23.37 -13.33 4.58
C GLN A 105 23.31 -14.87 4.63
N GLY A 106 22.11 -15.45 4.70
CA GLY A 106 21.92 -16.89 4.68
C GLY A 106 22.43 -17.55 3.39
N VAL A 107 22.18 -16.91 2.24
CA VAL A 107 22.70 -17.36 0.94
C VAL A 107 24.22 -17.31 0.88
N GLN A 108 24.84 -16.23 1.38
CA GLN A 108 26.31 -16.14 1.45
C GLN A 108 26.91 -17.21 2.36
N ALA A 109 26.31 -17.44 3.53
CA ALA A 109 26.75 -18.50 4.43
C ALA A 109 26.62 -19.90 3.80
N ALA A 110 25.51 -20.18 3.12
CA ALA A 110 25.30 -21.43 2.41
C ALA A 110 26.31 -21.64 1.27
N ALA A 111 26.61 -20.58 0.51
CA ALA A 111 27.64 -20.62 -0.54
C ALA A 111 29.03 -20.92 0.05
N GLY A 112 29.40 -20.26 1.15
CA GLY A 112 30.64 -20.56 1.89
C GLY A 112 30.70 -22.01 2.35
N GLY A 113 29.65 -22.51 3.00
CA GLY A 113 29.58 -23.90 3.42
C GLY A 113 29.66 -24.90 2.26
N THR A 114 29.16 -24.55 1.07
CA THR A 114 29.28 -25.39 -0.12
C THR A 114 30.73 -25.48 -0.61
N LEU A 115 31.51 -24.40 -0.50
CA LEU A 115 32.95 -24.40 -0.81
C LEU A 115 33.73 -25.26 0.20
N ASP A 116 33.41 -25.14 1.49
CA ASP A 116 34.03 -25.97 2.54
C ASP A 116 33.76 -27.46 2.32
N VAL A 117 32.54 -27.81 1.90
CA VAL A 117 32.18 -29.19 1.55
C VAL A 117 32.98 -29.66 0.33
N ALA A 118 33.13 -28.83 -0.71
CA ALA A 118 33.92 -29.18 -1.89
C ALA A 118 35.39 -29.45 -1.52
N GLU A 119 36.00 -28.60 -0.68
CA GLU A 119 37.38 -28.81 -0.21
C GLU A 119 37.51 -30.12 0.60
N ASN A 120 36.54 -30.41 1.46
CA ASN A 120 36.51 -31.65 2.21
C ASN A 120 36.40 -32.87 1.30
N ILE A 121 35.60 -32.81 0.24
CA ILE A 121 35.50 -33.88 -0.76
C ILE A 121 36.84 -34.10 -1.47
N GLU A 122 37.54 -33.03 -1.87
CA GLU A 122 38.87 -33.18 -2.46
C GLU A 122 39.87 -33.84 -1.50
N ARG A 123 39.82 -33.47 -0.22
CA ARG A 123 40.67 -34.09 0.81
C ARG A 123 40.37 -35.57 0.97
N VAL A 124 39.09 -35.95 0.98
CA VAL A 124 38.66 -37.36 1.01
C VAL A 124 39.15 -38.11 -0.23
N ALA A 125 39.02 -37.52 -1.43
CA ALA A 125 39.48 -38.12 -2.67
C ALA A 125 41.00 -38.36 -2.67
N ARG A 126 41.79 -37.39 -2.18
CA ARG A 126 43.24 -37.55 -2.00
C ARG A 126 43.58 -38.68 -1.02
N GLY A 127 42.86 -38.76 0.11
CA GLY A 127 43.03 -39.82 1.10
C GLY A 127 42.74 -41.21 0.51
N ALA A 128 41.64 -41.33 -0.25
CA ALA A 128 41.29 -42.58 -0.93
C ALA A 128 42.37 -43.04 -1.92
N GLY A 129 42.95 -42.12 -2.71
CA GLY A 129 44.05 -42.45 -3.63
C GLY A 129 45.35 -42.89 -2.93
N GLN A 130 45.64 -42.32 -1.75
CA GLN A 130 46.75 -42.80 -0.91
C GLN A 130 46.50 -44.21 -0.36
N THR A 131 45.26 -44.48 0.10
CA THR A 131 44.86 -45.82 0.54
C THR A 131 45.00 -46.83 -0.59
N GLU A 132 44.52 -46.51 -1.80
CA GLU A 132 44.66 -47.37 -2.98
C GLU A 132 46.12 -47.70 -3.28
N THR A 133 46.99 -46.69 -3.29
CA THR A 133 48.44 -46.87 -3.50
C THR A 133 49.06 -47.80 -2.45
N THR A 134 48.71 -47.60 -1.18
CA THR A 134 49.24 -48.38 -0.05
C THR A 134 48.74 -49.82 -0.09
N SER A 135 47.46 -50.04 -0.38
CA SER A 135 46.89 -51.37 -0.56
C SER A 135 47.54 -52.10 -1.74
N GLY A 136 47.83 -51.39 -2.84
CA GLY A 136 48.58 -51.95 -3.97
C GLY A 136 50.01 -52.34 -3.62
N GLN A 137 50.70 -51.57 -2.77
CA GLN A 137 52.02 -51.95 -2.24
C GLN A 137 51.93 -53.18 -1.34
N MET A 138 50.95 -53.21 -0.42
CA MET A 138 50.73 -54.34 0.48
C MET A 138 50.46 -55.64 -0.29
N LEU A 139 49.65 -55.58 -1.36
CA LEU A 139 49.40 -56.73 -2.23
C LEU A 139 50.69 -57.26 -2.87
N ARG A 140 51.53 -56.37 -3.41
CA ARG A 140 52.83 -56.76 -4.00
C ARG A 140 53.76 -57.39 -2.96
N SER A 141 53.83 -56.84 -1.75
CA SER A 141 54.61 -57.42 -0.66
C SER A 141 54.10 -58.80 -0.25
N ALA A 142 52.78 -59.00 -0.19
CA ALA A 142 52.18 -60.30 0.10
C ALA A 142 52.48 -61.34 -1.00
N GLN A 143 52.44 -60.94 -2.27
CA GLN A 143 52.82 -61.80 -3.40
C GLN A 143 54.29 -62.21 -3.32
N ALA A 144 55.20 -61.26 -3.10
CA ALA A 144 56.62 -61.55 -2.95
C ALA A 144 56.90 -62.48 -1.75
N LEU A 145 56.23 -62.28 -0.62
CA LEU A 145 56.34 -63.16 0.55
C LEU A 145 55.85 -64.58 0.23
N SER A 146 54.77 -64.71 -0.55
CA SER A 146 54.26 -66.01 -1.00
C SER A 146 55.27 -66.74 -1.90
N GLU A 147 55.89 -66.03 -2.85
CA GLU A 147 56.93 -66.61 -3.72
C GLU A 147 58.15 -67.09 -2.92
N VAL A 148 58.64 -66.28 -1.99
CA VAL A 148 59.74 -66.66 -1.09
C VAL A 148 59.37 -67.88 -0.24
N SER A 149 58.12 -67.95 0.24
CA SER A 149 57.64 -69.09 1.03
C SER A 149 57.59 -70.39 0.23
N ILE A 150 57.20 -70.32 -1.05
CA ILE A 150 57.23 -71.47 -1.98
C ILE A 150 58.68 -71.91 -2.22
N HIS A 151 59.57 -70.97 -2.54
CA HIS A 151 60.99 -71.27 -2.74
C HIS A 151 61.65 -71.91 -1.51
N LEU A 152 61.34 -71.40 -0.31
CA LEU A 152 61.86 -71.96 0.94
C LEU A 152 61.35 -73.39 1.16
N ARG A 153 60.08 -73.66 0.86
CA ARG A 153 59.51 -75.02 0.94
C ARG A 153 60.26 -75.97 0.01
N ASP A 154 60.46 -75.58 -1.24
CA ASP A 154 61.17 -76.40 -2.23
C ASP A 154 62.62 -76.69 -1.82
N GLU A 155 63.36 -75.70 -1.28
CA GLU A 155 64.72 -75.94 -0.79
C GLU A 155 64.77 -76.82 0.46
N VAL A 156 63.78 -76.70 1.36
CA VAL A 156 63.65 -77.61 2.49
C VAL A 156 63.36 -79.05 2.02
N GLU A 157 62.49 -79.24 1.02
CA GLU A 157 62.22 -80.56 0.44
C GLU A 157 63.48 -81.16 -0.20
N LYS A 158 64.19 -80.41 -1.04
CA LYS A 158 65.47 -80.86 -1.63
C LYS A 158 66.51 -81.22 -0.58
N PHE A 159 66.64 -80.40 0.46
CA PHE A 159 67.57 -80.67 1.56
C PHE A 159 67.22 -81.99 2.25
N LEU A 160 65.94 -82.20 2.59
CA LEU A 160 65.48 -83.44 3.23
C LEU A 160 65.70 -84.68 2.35
N ASP A 161 65.49 -84.57 1.04
CA ASP A 161 65.77 -85.66 0.10
C ASP A 161 67.27 -85.97 0.00
N SER A 162 68.13 -84.95 -0.01
CA SER A 162 69.59 -85.13 -0.04
C SER A 162 70.12 -85.82 1.22
N VAL A 163 69.55 -85.49 2.40
CA VAL A 163 69.90 -86.11 3.68
C VAL A 163 69.44 -87.57 3.75
N ARG A 164 68.31 -87.91 3.09
CA ARG A 164 67.82 -89.31 3.03
C ARG A 164 68.60 -90.19 2.06
N ALA A 165 69.28 -89.59 1.07
CA ALA A 165 70.07 -90.30 0.08
C ALA A 165 71.54 -90.55 0.53
N ALA A 166 71.97 -89.94 1.64
CA ALA A 166 73.28 -90.11 2.27
C ALA A 166 73.23 -91.17 3.39
#